data_AF-A0A9D8IVV4-F1
#
_entry.id   AF-A0A9D8IVV4-F1
#
_cell.length_a   1.000
_cell.length_b   1.000
_cell.length_c   1.000
_cell.angle_alpha   90.00
_cell.angle_beta   90.00
_cell.angle_gamma   90.00
#
_symmetry.space_group_name_H-M   'P 1'
#
loop_
_entity.id
_entity.type
_entity.pdbx_description
1 polymer ?
#
loop_
_entity_poly.entity_id
_entity_poly.type
_entity_poly.pdbx_seq_one_letter_code
_entity_poly.pdbx_strand_id
1 'polypeptide(L)'
;FAHGSNSVTVIEPPSRGALPRTGHEKPWPGIMPMSHNHRNSPLGVCKSLIIADERKITGDEFGGKMFPWYVKDGSKHQHKSYAELAGEHLAQGVLRGTPVNVETIPVVDREGISRLFSSSTIVLLAMEVYHPRLFAEVNAVALRARKPVMYSFVDGSIAFVGPLMIPGETSCYVCLESLLESNILSQSTFQSVKSYVEGVEENGSDSRIGGMPPLHDVMAGFLVDAIVRYLFQASSVPFLDRMLCIDFDTLEMKVEDILKNPACPACSDLESPQTAPIIR
;
A
#
# COMPACT_ATOMS: atom_id res chain seq x y z
N PHE A 1 -5.55 -24.45 -9.62
CA PHE A 1 -4.81 -23.81 -8.51
C PHE A 1 -4.51 -22.39 -8.94
N ALA A 2 -5.49 -21.51 -8.69
CA ALA A 2 -5.46 -20.09 -9.03
C ALA A 2 -4.81 -19.36 -7.86
N HIS A 3 -3.70 -18.68 -8.10
CA HIS A 3 -3.04 -17.84 -7.11
C HIS A 3 -2.80 -16.48 -7.74
N GLY A 4 -3.76 -15.56 -7.55
CA GLY A 4 -3.54 -14.13 -7.76
C GLY A 4 -2.63 -13.60 -6.66
N SER A 5 -1.64 -12.80 -7.03
CA SER A 5 -0.80 -12.07 -6.09
C SER A 5 -1.66 -11.13 -5.25
N ASN A 6 -1.54 -11.17 -3.91
CA ASN A 6 -2.14 -10.20 -2.99
C ASN A 6 -1.07 -9.85 -1.96
N SER A 7 -0.48 -8.64 -2.03
CA SER A 7 0.45 -8.19 -1.00
C SER A 7 -0.19 -7.10 -0.15
N VAL A 8 -0.33 -7.36 1.16
CA VAL A 8 -0.91 -6.42 2.11
C VAL A 8 0.09 -6.13 3.22
N THR A 9 0.45 -4.86 3.38
CA THR A 9 1.38 -4.40 4.42
C THR A 9 0.60 -3.59 5.47
N VAL A 10 0.74 -3.94 6.73
CA VAL A 10 0.04 -3.31 7.87
C VAL A 10 1.02 -2.49 8.69
N ILE A 11 0.63 -1.29 9.13
CA ILE A 11 1.44 -0.50 10.06
C ILE A 11 0.60 -0.07 11.27
N GLU A 12 1.15 -0.25 12.48
CA GLU A 12 0.59 0.26 13.74
C GLU A 12 1.35 1.50 14.24
N PRO A 13 0.66 2.57 14.70
CA PRO A 13 1.26 3.71 15.37
C PRO A 13 1.60 3.39 16.84
N PRO A 14 2.45 4.21 17.47
CA PRO A 14 2.78 4.05 18.88
C PRO A 14 1.55 4.29 19.79
N SER A 15 1.48 3.52 20.87
CA SER A 15 0.58 3.78 22.01
C SER A 15 0.81 5.20 22.53
N ARG A 16 -0.26 6.00 22.71
CA ARG A 16 -0.26 7.37 23.23
C ARG A 16 0.60 7.50 24.50
N GLY A 17 1.88 7.82 24.32
CA GLY A 17 2.81 8.28 25.33
C GLY A 17 3.28 9.65 24.89
N ALA A 18 3.00 10.66 25.70
CA ALA A 18 3.19 12.07 25.40
C ALA A 18 4.55 12.37 24.75
N LEU A 19 4.54 12.81 23.49
CA LEU A 19 5.66 13.59 22.96
C LEU A 19 5.64 14.95 23.68
N PRO A 20 6.76 15.40 24.28
CA PRO A 20 6.81 16.71 24.91
C PRO A 20 6.62 17.78 23.83
N ARG A 21 5.59 18.60 23.99
CA ARG A 21 5.43 19.85 23.22
C ARG A 21 6.57 20.79 23.61
N THR A 22 7.67 20.79 22.87
CA THR A 22 8.67 21.85 22.98
C THR A 22 8.35 22.92 21.94
N GLY A 23 7.85 24.05 22.44
CA GLY A 23 7.65 25.26 21.66
C GLY A 23 8.97 25.95 21.30
N HIS A 24 8.83 26.89 20.36
CA HIS A 24 9.78 27.91 19.90
C HIS A 24 10.85 27.52 18.87
N GLU A 25 10.53 27.88 17.63
CA GLU A 25 11.37 28.48 16.58
C GLU A 25 12.88 28.65 16.86
N LYS A 26 13.72 27.97 16.06
CA LYS A 26 14.95 28.53 15.47
C LYS A 26 15.23 27.89 14.08
N PRO A 27 15.78 28.64 13.11
CA PRO A 27 16.10 28.13 11.78
C PRO A 27 17.32 27.21 11.84
N TRP A 28 17.29 26.11 11.07
CA TRP A 28 18.36 25.13 10.97
C TRP A 28 19.62 25.73 10.32
N PRO A 29 20.80 25.70 10.98
CA PRO A 29 22.06 25.98 10.31
C PRO A 29 22.81 24.68 10.01
N GLY A 30 23.28 24.56 8.76
CA GLY A 30 24.54 23.88 8.45
C GLY A 30 24.55 22.35 8.44
N ILE A 31 24.86 21.81 7.27
CA ILE A 31 25.20 20.40 7.01
C ILE A 31 26.28 19.93 7.99
N MET A 32 25.93 18.99 8.88
CA MET A 32 26.87 18.19 9.66
C MET A 32 26.79 16.72 9.24
N PRO A 33 27.90 15.96 9.29
CA PRO A 33 27.97 14.60 8.78
C PRO A 33 27.12 13.65 9.62
N MET A 34 26.29 12.85 8.95
CA MET A 34 25.47 11.83 9.60
C MET A 34 26.33 10.75 10.23
N SER A 35 26.48 10.79 11.56
CA SER A 35 26.85 9.59 12.32
C SER A 35 25.64 8.65 12.35
N HIS A 36 25.82 7.41 11.88
CA HIS A 36 24.80 6.36 11.91
C HIS A 36 24.51 5.92 13.35
N ASN A 37 23.66 6.69 14.04
CA ASN A 37 23.10 6.30 15.33
C ASN A 37 21.75 5.62 15.07
N HIS A 38 21.75 4.29 14.97
CA HIS A 38 20.57 3.45 14.67
C HIS A 38 19.43 3.54 15.70
N ARG A 39 19.56 4.34 16.77
CA ARG A 39 18.52 4.52 17.81
C ARG A 39 17.39 5.47 17.42
N ASN A 40 17.57 6.29 16.37
CA ASN A 40 16.55 7.23 15.90
C ASN A 40 16.15 6.95 14.44
N SER A 41 16.01 5.67 14.07
CA SER A 41 15.42 5.38 12.76
C SER A 41 13.92 5.74 12.80
N PRO A 42 13.35 6.33 11.74
CA PRO A 42 11.90 6.54 11.63
C PRO A 42 11.09 5.22 11.68
N LEU A 43 11.76 4.07 11.65
CA LEU A 43 11.18 2.75 11.87
C LEU A 43 10.98 2.41 13.36
N GLY A 44 11.57 3.15 14.31
CA GLY A 44 11.27 3.03 15.75
C GLY A 44 9.82 3.35 16.15
N VAL A 45 9.00 3.72 15.17
CA VAL A 45 7.60 4.15 15.27
C VAL A 45 6.64 2.97 15.03
N CYS A 46 7.07 2.00 14.23
CA CYS A 46 6.30 0.82 13.88
C CYS A 46 6.54 -0.26 14.95
N LYS A 47 5.51 -0.58 15.74
CA LYS A 47 5.59 -1.68 16.72
C LYS A 47 5.32 -3.05 16.10
N SER A 48 4.59 -3.08 14.99
CA SER A 48 4.20 -4.30 14.30
C SER A 48 3.98 -4.04 12.81
N LEU A 49 4.47 -4.97 11.99
CA LEU A 49 4.36 -4.93 10.54
C LEU A 49 3.84 -6.28 10.07
N ILE A 50 2.57 -6.37 9.71
CA ILE A 50 2.01 -7.62 9.17
C ILE A 50 2.21 -7.60 7.67
N ILE A 51 2.78 -8.67 7.12
CA ILE A 51 3.01 -8.85 5.69
C ILE A 51 2.18 -10.05 5.25
N ALA A 52 1.18 -9.83 4.43
CA ALA A 52 0.46 -10.91 3.78
C ALA A 52 0.93 -11.05 2.34
N ASP A 53 1.48 -12.20 1.98
CA ASP A 53 1.75 -12.64 0.60
C ASP A 53 1.89 -14.17 0.61
N GLU A 54 1.12 -14.85 -0.23
CA GLU A 54 1.13 -16.32 -0.35
C GLU A 54 2.06 -16.84 -1.44
N ARG A 55 2.55 -15.96 -2.33
CA ARG A 55 3.36 -16.38 -3.45
C ARG A 55 4.69 -16.93 -2.95
N LYS A 56 5.03 -18.12 -3.44
CA LYS A 56 6.35 -18.71 -3.26
C LYS A 56 7.30 -18.16 -4.29
N ILE A 57 8.55 -17.96 -3.91
CA ILE A 57 9.57 -17.52 -4.87
C ILE A 57 9.81 -18.64 -5.87
N THR A 58 9.57 -18.37 -7.14
CA THR A 58 9.96 -19.25 -8.24
C THR A 58 11.33 -18.83 -8.80
N GLY A 59 12.09 -19.78 -9.36
CA GLY A 59 13.50 -19.58 -9.74
C GLY A 59 13.76 -18.39 -10.67
N ASP A 60 12.78 -17.99 -11.48
CA ASP A 60 12.89 -16.90 -12.45
C ASP A 60 12.72 -15.50 -11.81
N GLU A 61 12.23 -15.42 -10.58
CA GLU A 61 11.87 -14.15 -9.92
C GLU A 61 13.02 -13.52 -9.13
N PHE A 62 14.14 -14.23 -8.98
CA PHE A 62 15.33 -13.74 -8.27
C PHE A 62 16.04 -12.58 -8.99
N GLY A 63 15.80 -12.37 -10.29
CA GLY A 63 16.42 -11.30 -11.07
C GLY A 63 15.76 -9.93 -10.94
N GLY A 64 14.49 -9.88 -10.53
CA GLY A 64 13.67 -8.65 -10.55
C GLY A 64 13.31 -8.07 -9.18
N LYS A 65 13.49 -8.82 -8.09
CA LYS A 65 12.99 -8.42 -6.76
C LYS A 65 14.11 -8.16 -5.76
N MET A 66 13.86 -7.16 -4.91
CA MET A 66 14.74 -6.42 -3.99
C MET A 66 15.39 -7.23 -2.85
N PHE A 67 15.63 -8.52 -3.03
CA PHE A 67 16.30 -9.37 -2.04
C PHE A 67 17.70 -9.78 -2.51
N PRO A 68 18.66 -8.85 -2.67
CA PRO A 68 19.99 -9.15 -3.21
C PRO A 68 20.77 -10.20 -2.37
N TRP A 69 20.39 -10.38 -1.10
CA TRP A 69 20.96 -11.37 -0.19
C TRP A 69 20.49 -12.81 -0.48
N TYR A 70 19.28 -12.97 -1.01
CA TYR A 70 18.66 -14.28 -1.28
C TYR A 70 18.95 -14.81 -2.69
N VAL A 71 19.39 -13.94 -3.61
CA VAL A 71 19.77 -14.31 -4.99
C VAL A 71 20.95 -15.30 -5.04
N LYS A 72 21.85 -15.27 -4.04
CA LYS A 72 23.03 -16.15 -4.02
C LYS A 72 22.72 -17.62 -3.68
N ASP A 73 21.56 -17.91 -3.09
CA ASP A 73 21.19 -19.23 -2.57
C ASP A 73 19.74 -19.61 -2.94
N GLY A 74 19.25 -19.14 -4.08
CA GLY A 74 17.82 -19.16 -4.42
C GLY A 74 17.14 -20.53 -4.40
N SER A 75 17.88 -21.62 -4.61
CA SER A 75 17.36 -23.00 -4.48
C SER A 75 16.94 -23.36 -3.04
N LYS A 76 17.56 -22.75 -2.03
CA LYS A 76 17.23 -22.99 -0.61
C LYS A 76 15.93 -22.30 -0.17
N HIS A 77 15.39 -21.38 -0.97
CA HIS A 77 14.27 -20.53 -0.58
C HIS A 77 13.00 -20.74 -1.41
N GLN A 78 13.01 -21.67 -2.39
CA GLN A 78 11.87 -21.95 -3.29
C GLN A 78 10.59 -22.43 -2.59
N HIS A 79 10.70 -22.92 -1.35
CA HIS A 79 9.55 -23.39 -0.57
C HIS A 79 8.89 -22.29 0.26
N LYS A 80 9.58 -21.15 0.45
CA LYS A 80 9.13 -20.04 1.29
C LYS A 80 8.32 -19.03 0.51
N SER A 81 7.37 -18.38 1.17
CA SER A 81 6.64 -17.26 0.59
C SER A 81 7.45 -15.97 0.58
N TYR A 82 7.05 -15.01 -0.24
CA TYR A 82 7.61 -13.65 -0.22
C TYR A 82 7.49 -12.99 1.15
N ALA A 83 6.35 -13.17 1.82
CA ALA A 83 6.13 -12.61 3.14
C ALA A 83 7.09 -13.19 4.19
N GLU A 84 7.37 -14.50 4.14
CA GLU A 84 8.33 -15.14 5.04
C GLU A 84 9.75 -14.58 4.82
N LEU A 85 10.16 -14.43 3.57
CA LEU A 85 11.50 -13.94 3.23
C LEU A 85 11.66 -12.44 3.50
N ALA A 86 10.63 -11.65 3.26
CA ALA A 86 10.58 -10.25 3.63
C ALA A 86 10.72 -10.09 5.16
N GLY A 87 10.00 -10.91 5.93
CA GLY A 87 10.09 -10.92 7.38
C GLY A 87 11.48 -11.28 7.90
N GLU A 88 12.09 -12.33 7.36
CA GLU A 88 13.47 -12.69 7.68
C GLU A 88 14.46 -11.57 7.34
N HIS A 89 14.34 -10.96 6.16
CA HIS A 89 15.21 -9.87 5.72
C HIS A 89 15.13 -8.67 6.67
N LEU A 90 13.91 -8.25 7.00
CA LEU A 90 13.64 -7.13 7.88
C LEU A 90 14.18 -7.39 9.29
N ALA A 91 14.00 -8.62 9.80
CA ALA A 91 14.49 -9.03 11.12
C ALA A 91 16.03 -9.08 11.20
N GLN A 92 16.71 -9.50 10.12
CA GLN A 92 18.17 -9.63 10.08
C GLN A 92 18.90 -8.30 9.86
N GLY A 93 18.28 -7.39 9.11
CA GLY A 93 18.89 -6.13 8.62
C GLY A 93 18.45 -4.88 9.38
N VAL A 94 17.56 -4.12 8.73
CA VAL A 94 17.23 -2.70 9.02
C VAL A 94 16.66 -2.48 10.42
N LEU A 95 16.06 -3.50 11.02
CA LEU A 95 15.33 -3.40 12.30
C LEU A 95 16.14 -3.90 13.50
N ARG A 96 17.46 -4.06 13.39
CA ARG A 96 18.32 -4.39 14.54
C ARG A 96 18.08 -3.41 15.71
N GLY A 97 17.32 -3.87 16.70
CA GLY A 97 17.00 -3.13 17.93
C GLY A 97 15.57 -2.55 18.01
N THR A 98 14.76 -2.60 16.94
CA THR A 98 13.35 -2.21 16.98
C THR A 98 12.48 -3.49 16.95
N PRO A 99 11.62 -3.73 17.95
CA PRO A 99 10.71 -4.85 17.92
C PRO A 99 9.65 -4.58 16.84
N VAL A 100 9.81 -5.21 15.69
CA VAL A 100 8.77 -5.29 14.67
C VAL A 100 8.35 -6.74 14.59
N ASN A 101 7.11 -7.00 14.99
CA ASN A 101 6.51 -8.29 14.77
C ASN A 101 6.17 -8.41 13.29
N VAL A 102 6.88 -9.27 12.58
CA VAL A 102 6.48 -9.68 11.23
C VAL A 102 5.65 -10.94 11.33
N GLU A 103 4.37 -10.79 11.01
CA GLU A 103 3.44 -11.91 10.90
C GLU A 103 3.14 -12.14 9.42
N THR A 104 3.26 -13.38 8.98
CA THR A 104 2.88 -13.81 7.64
C THR A 104 1.48 -14.36 7.66
N ILE A 105 0.56 -13.68 6.97
CA ILE A 105 -0.82 -14.15 6.84
C ILE A 105 -1.05 -14.62 5.40
N PRO A 106 -1.46 -15.87 5.18
CA PRO A 106 -1.98 -16.28 3.89
C PRO A 106 -3.31 -15.54 3.62
N VAL A 107 -3.36 -14.72 2.57
CA VAL A 107 -4.53 -13.92 2.20
C VAL A 107 -5.02 -14.25 0.79
N VAL A 108 -6.07 -15.07 0.72
CA VAL A 108 -6.87 -15.26 -0.50
C VAL A 108 -8.36 -14.99 -0.29
N ASP A 109 -8.80 -14.75 0.95
CA ASP A 109 -10.23 -14.62 1.26
C ASP A 109 -10.57 -13.42 2.14
N ARG A 110 -11.88 -13.15 2.19
CA ARG A 110 -12.46 -12.06 2.96
C ARG A 110 -12.16 -12.15 4.45
N GLU A 111 -11.98 -13.34 5.00
CA GLU A 111 -11.68 -13.53 6.42
C GLU A 111 -10.25 -13.10 6.73
N GLY A 112 -9.28 -13.49 5.89
CA GLY A 112 -7.90 -13.04 5.97
C GLY A 112 -7.79 -11.51 5.88
N ILE A 113 -8.48 -10.90 4.91
CA ILE A 113 -8.56 -9.43 4.77
C ILE A 113 -9.16 -8.82 6.04
N SER A 114 -10.26 -9.37 6.57
CA SER A 114 -10.90 -8.86 7.79
C SER A 114 -9.99 -8.94 9.01
N ARG A 115 -9.20 -10.02 9.14
CA ARG A 115 -8.19 -10.16 10.18
C ARG A 115 -7.13 -9.07 10.08
N LEU A 116 -6.58 -8.83 8.89
CA LEU A 116 -5.62 -7.75 8.65
C LEU A 116 -6.15 -6.39 9.09
N PHE A 117 -7.40 -6.07 8.75
CA PHE A 117 -8.00 -4.82 9.22
C PHE A 117 -8.17 -4.85 10.74
N SER A 118 -8.63 -5.94 11.36
CA SER A 118 -8.84 -6.00 12.81
C SER A 118 -7.55 -5.72 13.63
N SER A 119 -6.41 -6.20 13.15
CA SER A 119 -5.10 -6.12 13.82
C SER A 119 -4.21 -4.96 13.37
N SER A 120 -4.73 -4.04 12.56
CA SER A 120 -3.95 -2.93 11.99
C SER A 120 -4.55 -1.56 12.30
N THR A 121 -3.76 -0.50 12.19
CA THR A 121 -4.31 0.87 12.14
C THR A 121 -4.55 1.34 10.73
N ILE A 122 -3.69 0.94 9.81
CA ILE A 122 -3.81 1.21 8.38
C ILE A 122 -3.35 -0.01 7.60
N VAL A 123 -3.99 -0.22 6.45
CA VAL A 123 -3.68 -1.29 5.51
C VAL A 123 -3.09 -0.69 4.23
N LEU A 124 -2.02 -1.26 3.70
CA LEU A 124 -1.45 -0.91 2.39
C LEU A 124 -1.71 -2.07 1.43
N LEU A 125 -2.44 -1.80 0.35
CA LEU A 125 -2.59 -2.74 -0.75
C LEU A 125 -1.61 -2.35 -1.86
N ALA A 126 -0.47 -3.04 -1.93
CA ALA A 126 0.61 -2.75 -2.87
C ALA A 126 0.75 -3.91 -3.85
N MET A 127 0.38 -3.67 -5.11
CA MET A 127 0.23 -4.71 -6.11
C MET A 127 1.17 -4.51 -7.30
N GLU A 128 1.64 -5.61 -7.87
CA GLU A 128 2.41 -5.57 -9.14
C GLU A 128 1.50 -5.47 -10.35
N VAL A 129 0.21 -5.83 -10.19
CA VAL A 129 -0.82 -5.81 -11.22
C VAL A 129 -2.11 -5.26 -10.61
N TYR A 130 -2.90 -4.56 -11.42
CA TYR A 130 -4.22 -4.10 -11.00
C TYR A 130 -5.19 -5.28 -10.80
N HIS A 131 -5.83 -5.34 -9.62
CA HIS A 131 -6.74 -6.42 -9.25
C HIS A 131 -8.14 -5.92 -8.82
N PRO A 132 -9.07 -5.66 -9.75
CA PRO A 132 -10.35 -5.00 -9.45
C PRO A 132 -11.16 -5.70 -8.34
N ARG A 133 -11.19 -7.04 -8.32
CA ARG A 133 -11.95 -7.82 -7.33
C ARG A 133 -11.36 -7.72 -5.94
N LEU A 134 -10.04 -7.87 -5.83
CA LEU A 134 -9.33 -7.71 -4.57
C LEU A 134 -9.51 -6.29 -4.03
N PHE A 135 -9.38 -5.28 -4.87
CA PHE A 135 -9.56 -3.88 -4.48
C PHE A 135 -10.99 -3.64 -3.97
N ALA A 136 -12.00 -4.19 -4.64
CA ALA A 136 -13.38 -4.10 -4.20
C ALA A 136 -13.63 -4.79 -2.84
N GLU A 137 -13.06 -5.98 -2.62
CA GLU A 137 -13.18 -6.69 -1.34
C GLU A 137 -12.44 -5.98 -0.22
N VAL A 138 -11.21 -5.51 -0.47
CA VAL A 138 -10.44 -4.70 0.48
C VAL A 138 -11.22 -3.43 0.84
N ASN A 139 -11.80 -2.74 -0.13
CA ASN A 139 -12.64 -1.57 0.09
C ASN A 139 -13.86 -1.91 0.96
N ALA A 140 -14.58 -2.98 0.63
CA ALA A 140 -15.75 -3.40 1.40
C ALA A 140 -15.41 -3.77 2.85
N VAL A 141 -14.26 -4.40 3.08
CA VAL A 141 -13.78 -4.70 4.44
C VAL A 141 -13.35 -3.42 5.15
N ALA A 142 -12.60 -2.54 4.50
CA ALA A 142 -12.12 -1.28 5.07
C ALA A 142 -13.27 -0.36 5.51
N LEU A 143 -14.31 -0.23 4.67
CA LEU A 143 -15.51 0.54 4.98
C LEU A 143 -16.26 -0.03 6.20
N ARG A 144 -16.43 -1.36 6.25
CA ARG A 144 -17.06 -2.04 7.40
C ARG A 144 -16.25 -1.92 8.67
N ALA A 145 -14.93 -2.06 8.57
CA ALA A 145 -14.00 -1.95 9.70
C ALA A 145 -13.77 -0.50 10.14
N ARG A 146 -14.21 0.49 9.33
CA ARG A 146 -13.91 1.93 9.49
C ARG A 146 -12.41 2.18 9.67
N LYS A 147 -11.60 1.51 8.86
CA LYS A 147 -10.14 1.62 8.90
C LYS A 147 -9.56 2.12 7.58
N PRO A 148 -8.54 2.99 7.63
CA PRO A 148 -7.87 3.50 6.45
C PRO A 148 -7.21 2.40 5.62
N VAL A 149 -7.16 2.64 4.31
CA VAL A 149 -6.39 1.82 3.37
C VAL A 149 -5.75 2.69 2.30
N MET A 150 -4.49 2.39 1.99
CA MET A 150 -3.75 3.02 0.89
C MET A 150 -3.63 2.02 -0.26
N TYR A 151 -3.99 2.47 -1.46
CA TYR A 151 -3.88 1.65 -2.68
C TYR A 151 -2.63 2.00 -3.46
N SER A 152 -2.03 1.01 -4.10
CA SER A 152 -1.00 1.20 -5.10
C SER A 152 -0.87 -0.02 -5.99
N PHE A 153 -0.68 0.21 -7.28
CA PHE A 153 -0.47 -0.84 -8.25
C PHE A 153 0.33 -0.34 -9.44
N VAL A 154 0.78 -1.27 -10.27
CA VAL A 154 1.43 -1.00 -11.55
C VAL A 154 0.56 -1.55 -12.67
N ASP A 155 0.48 -0.80 -13.76
CA ASP A 155 -0.07 -1.25 -15.03
C ASP A 155 0.95 -0.94 -16.15
N GLY A 156 1.69 -1.96 -16.57
CA GLY A 156 2.78 -1.78 -17.53
C GLY A 156 3.91 -0.90 -16.99
N SER A 157 4.18 0.20 -17.69
CA SER A 157 5.14 1.24 -17.32
C SER A 157 4.53 2.36 -16.47
N ILE A 158 3.25 2.26 -16.10
CA ILE A 158 2.55 3.28 -15.33
C ILE A 158 2.38 2.80 -13.89
N ALA A 159 2.86 3.59 -12.94
CA ALA A 159 2.63 3.37 -11.52
C ALA A 159 1.51 4.25 -10.99
N PHE A 160 0.70 3.66 -10.11
CA PHE A 160 -0.38 4.33 -9.40
C PHE A 160 -0.11 4.30 -7.89
N VAL A 161 -0.12 5.47 -7.26
CA VAL A 161 0.03 5.63 -5.81
C VAL A 161 -1.14 6.43 -5.26
N GLY A 162 -1.93 5.80 -4.40
CA GLY A 162 -3.16 6.33 -3.85
C GLY A 162 -4.42 5.73 -4.49
N PRO A 163 -5.59 6.16 -4.01
CA PRO A 163 -5.79 7.10 -2.91
C PRO A 163 -5.45 6.51 -1.53
N LEU A 164 -5.13 7.39 -0.59
CA LEU A 164 -5.25 7.10 0.83
C LEU A 164 -6.72 7.29 1.21
N MET A 165 -7.42 6.16 1.36
CA MET A 165 -8.83 6.11 1.68
C MET A 165 -9.04 6.09 3.19
N ILE A 166 -9.90 6.98 3.68
CA ILE A 166 -10.35 7.07 5.07
C ILE A 166 -11.88 6.99 5.07
N PRO A 167 -12.45 5.89 5.61
CA PRO A 167 -13.90 5.69 5.59
C PRO A 167 -14.67 6.86 6.19
N GLY A 168 -15.64 7.38 5.43
CA GLY A 168 -16.47 8.52 5.83
C GLY A 168 -15.86 9.90 5.55
N GLU A 169 -14.55 10.02 5.39
CA GLU A 169 -13.87 11.32 5.19
C GLU A 169 -13.46 11.56 3.73
N THR A 170 -12.88 10.56 3.08
CA THR A 170 -12.40 10.66 1.68
C THR A 170 -13.27 9.83 0.73
N SER A 171 -12.99 9.96 -0.55
CA SER A 171 -13.40 9.06 -1.62
C SER A 171 -12.96 7.62 -1.31
N CYS A 172 -13.86 6.67 -1.56
CA CYS A 172 -13.55 5.25 -1.48
C CYS A 172 -13.08 4.70 -2.82
N TYR A 173 -12.66 3.44 -2.88
CA TYR A 173 -12.25 2.82 -4.14
C TYR A 173 -13.36 2.83 -5.20
N VAL A 174 -14.63 2.67 -4.80
CA VAL A 174 -15.76 2.74 -5.75
C VAL A 174 -15.94 4.15 -6.33
N CYS A 175 -15.57 5.20 -5.58
CA CYS A 175 -15.53 6.57 -6.13
C CYS A 175 -14.42 6.71 -7.18
N LEU A 176 -13.24 6.15 -6.92
CA LEU A 176 -12.15 6.10 -7.91
C LEU A 176 -12.58 5.32 -9.16
N GLU A 177 -13.18 4.15 -9.00
CA GLU A 177 -13.65 3.34 -10.12
C GLU A 177 -14.68 4.11 -10.97
N SER A 178 -15.59 4.85 -10.33
CA SER A 178 -16.56 5.70 -11.03
C SER A 178 -15.88 6.82 -11.84
N LEU A 179 -14.78 7.39 -11.32
CA LEU A 179 -14.00 8.41 -12.02
C LEU A 179 -13.30 7.80 -13.25
N LEU A 180 -12.68 6.63 -13.09
CA LEU A 180 -12.04 5.90 -14.18
C LEU A 180 -13.04 5.54 -15.28
N GLU A 181 -14.23 5.06 -14.90
CA GLU A 181 -15.33 4.76 -15.83
C GLU A 181 -15.78 6.02 -16.59
N SER A 182 -15.90 7.16 -15.89
CA SER A 182 -16.32 8.44 -16.49
C SER A 182 -15.31 9.01 -17.49
N ASN A 183 -14.03 8.69 -17.31
CA ASN A 183 -12.95 9.13 -18.20
C ASN A 183 -12.80 8.26 -19.45
N ILE A 184 -13.48 7.11 -19.51
CA ILE A 184 -13.47 6.25 -20.70
C ILE A 184 -14.66 6.61 -21.59
N LEU A 185 -14.39 6.82 -22.87
CA LEU A 185 -15.38 7.29 -23.86
C LEU A 185 -16.62 6.40 -24.01
N SER A 186 -16.57 5.14 -23.56
CA SER A 186 -17.68 4.19 -23.63
C SER A 186 -17.72 3.28 -22.40
N GLN A 187 -18.87 3.31 -21.72
CA GLN A 187 -19.16 2.44 -20.58
C GLN A 187 -19.03 0.94 -20.93
N SER A 188 -19.48 0.54 -22.12
CA SER A 188 -19.38 -0.87 -22.56
C SER A 188 -17.92 -1.32 -22.73
N THR A 189 -17.03 -0.40 -23.11
CA THR A 189 -15.59 -0.68 -23.22
C THR A 189 -14.97 -0.89 -21.85
N PHE A 190 -15.27 -0.02 -20.88
CA PHE A 190 -14.78 -0.18 -19.52
C PHE A 190 -15.25 -1.50 -18.90
N GLN A 191 -16.54 -1.82 -19.02
CA GLN A 191 -17.09 -3.08 -18.51
C GLN A 191 -16.47 -4.30 -19.20
N SER A 192 -16.22 -4.23 -20.51
CA SER A 192 -15.57 -5.31 -21.25
C SER A 192 -14.13 -5.53 -20.77
N VAL A 193 -13.33 -4.46 -20.62
CA VAL A 193 -11.96 -4.53 -20.10
C VAL A 193 -11.94 -5.07 -18.67
N LYS A 194 -12.82 -4.56 -17.80
CA LYS A 194 -12.95 -5.04 -16.42
C LYS A 194 -13.27 -6.54 -16.38
N SER A 195 -14.31 -6.97 -17.12
CA SER A 195 -14.70 -8.39 -17.17
C SER A 195 -13.61 -9.29 -17.74
N TYR A 196 -12.81 -8.78 -18.69
CA TYR A 196 -11.65 -9.49 -19.22
C TYR A 196 -10.56 -9.65 -18.15
N VAL A 197 -10.19 -8.56 -17.46
CA VAL A 197 -9.20 -8.60 -16.37
C VAL A 197 -9.67 -9.56 -15.27
N GLU A 198 -10.92 -9.47 -14.85
CA GLU A 198 -11.50 -10.38 -13.87
C GLU A 198 -11.51 -11.84 -14.35
N GLY A 199 -11.79 -12.10 -15.62
CA GLY A 199 -11.71 -13.45 -16.20
C GLY A 199 -10.28 -13.98 -16.28
N VAL A 200 -9.29 -13.12 -16.52
CA VAL A 200 -7.85 -13.45 -16.45
C VAL A 200 -7.45 -13.80 -15.01
N GLU A 201 -7.95 -13.07 -14.01
CA GLU A 201 -7.77 -13.37 -12.58
C GLU A 201 -8.34 -14.75 -12.21
N GLU A 202 -9.58 -15.05 -12.62
CA GLU A 202 -10.25 -16.32 -12.32
C GLU A 202 -9.50 -17.53 -12.90
N ASN A 203 -8.95 -17.36 -14.11
CA ASN A 203 -8.20 -18.42 -14.79
C ASN A 203 -6.79 -18.62 -14.23
N GLY A 204 -6.35 -17.78 -13.29
CA GLY A 204 -5.01 -17.86 -12.69
C GLY A 204 -3.89 -17.62 -13.69
N SER A 205 -4.20 -17.00 -14.84
CA SER A 205 -3.19 -16.55 -15.80
C SER A 205 -2.58 -15.27 -15.25
N ASP A 206 -1.54 -15.44 -14.45
CA ASP A 206 -0.75 -14.33 -13.92
C ASP A 206 -0.10 -13.60 -15.11
N SER A 207 -0.61 -12.41 -15.45
CA SER A 207 0.04 -11.56 -16.44
C SER A 207 1.33 -11.05 -15.83
N ARG A 208 2.41 -11.83 -16.01
CA ARG A 208 3.77 -11.56 -15.51
C ARG A 208 4.41 -10.35 -16.21
N ILE A 209 3.75 -9.20 -16.17
CA ILE A 209 4.38 -7.95 -16.56
C ILE A 209 5.28 -7.58 -15.38
N GLY A 210 6.50 -8.13 -15.41
CA GLY A 210 7.51 -7.82 -14.41
C GLY A 210 7.83 -6.33 -14.48
N GLY A 211 7.38 -5.59 -13.46
CA GLY A 211 7.81 -4.21 -13.26
C GLY A 211 9.32 -4.15 -13.09
N MET A 212 9.94 -3.07 -13.59
CA MET A 212 11.37 -2.88 -13.38
C MET A 212 11.63 -2.56 -11.90
N PRO A 213 12.59 -3.23 -11.22
CA PRO A 213 12.84 -2.98 -9.79
C PRO A 213 12.93 -1.50 -9.37
N PRO A 214 13.59 -0.60 -10.12
CA PRO A 214 13.65 0.82 -9.78
C PRO A 214 12.28 1.52 -9.73
N LEU A 215 11.31 1.07 -10.52
CA LEU A 215 9.94 1.59 -10.50
C LEU A 215 9.29 1.33 -9.14
N HIS A 216 9.47 0.12 -8.61
CA HIS A 216 8.95 -0.27 -7.30
C HIS A 216 9.58 0.54 -6.17
N ASP A 217 10.87 0.88 -6.26
CA ASP A 217 11.56 1.71 -5.25
C ASP A 217 10.98 3.13 -5.18
N VAL A 218 10.70 3.73 -6.34
CA VAL A 218 10.09 5.06 -6.44
C VAL A 218 8.69 5.03 -5.82
N MET A 219 7.88 4.03 -6.16
CA MET A 219 6.53 3.86 -5.60
C MET A 219 6.56 3.66 -4.08
N ALA A 220 7.45 2.78 -3.61
CA ALA A 220 7.63 2.51 -2.19
C ALA A 220 8.00 3.79 -1.42
N GLY A 221 8.83 4.65 -2.01
CA GLY A 221 9.16 5.97 -1.46
C GLY A 221 7.93 6.85 -1.22
N PHE A 222 7.07 7.00 -2.24
CA PHE A 222 5.84 7.79 -2.12
C PHE A 222 4.85 7.17 -1.13
N LEU A 223 4.70 5.85 -1.14
CA LEU A 223 3.85 5.14 -0.18
C LEU A 223 4.31 5.37 1.26
N VAL A 224 5.59 5.19 1.53
CA VAL A 224 6.14 5.36 2.88
C VAL A 224 6.00 6.82 3.34
N ASP A 225 6.27 7.81 2.48
CA ASP A 225 6.08 9.23 2.82
C ASP A 225 4.63 9.53 3.23
N ALA A 226 3.66 9.04 2.45
CA ALA A 226 2.24 9.22 2.74
C ALA A 226 1.83 8.62 4.09
N ILE A 227 2.28 7.39 4.34
CA ILE A 227 1.88 6.66 5.54
C ILE A 227 2.56 7.20 6.79
N VAL A 228 3.84 7.56 6.71
CA VAL A 228 4.53 8.20 7.83
C VAL A 228 3.81 9.51 8.18
N ARG A 229 3.50 10.36 7.20
CA ARG A 229 2.76 11.61 7.45
C ARG A 229 1.39 11.36 8.05
N TYR A 230 0.66 10.35 7.57
CA TYR A 230 -0.63 9.97 8.12
C TYR A 230 -0.52 9.53 9.58
N LEU A 231 0.39 8.62 9.91
CA LEU A 231 0.57 8.08 11.26
C LEU A 231 1.01 9.15 12.27
N PHE A 232 1.79 10.13 11.82
CA PHE A 232 2.22 11.26 12.63
C PHE A 232 1.23 12.43 12.66
N GLN A 233 0.08 12.30 11.99
CA GLN A 233 -0.91 13.38 11.89
C GLN A 233 -0.27 14.68 11.43
N ALA A 234 0.61 14.57 10.42
CA ALA A 234 1.24 15.73 9.82
C ALA A 234 0.17 16.70 9.30
N SER A 235 0.50 17.99 9.25
CA SER A 235 -0.42 19.03 8.82
C SER A 235 -0.88 18.90 7.36
N SER A 236 -0.16 18.11 6.56
CA SER A 236 -0.56 17.75 5.21
C SER A 236 -0.17 16.31 4.94
N VAL A 237 -1.16 15.51 4.56
CA VAL A 237 -1.03 14.10 4.21
C VAL A 237 -1.30 13.96 2.71
N PRO A 238 -0.33 13.48 1.90
CA PRO A 238 -0.52 13.32 0.47
C PRO A 238 -1.54 12.21 0.17
N PHE A 239 -2.10 12.25 -1.04
CA PHE A 239 -3.00 11.23 -1.59
C PHE A 239 -4.36 11.07 -0.88
N LEU A 240 -4.70 11.96 0.06
CA LEU A 240 -6.09 12.15 0.47
C LEU A 240 -6.90 12.68 -0.73
N ASP A 241 -7.92 11.95 -1.16
CA ASP A 241 -8.72 12.25 -2.36
C ASP A 241 -7.88 12.45 -3.63
N ARG A 242 -6.70 11.83 -3.70
CA ARG A 242 -5.74 12.06 -4.79
C ARG A 242 -5.01 10.79 -5.15
N MET A 243 -4.74 10.60 -6.43
CA MET A 243 -3.91 9.51 -6.93
C MET A 243 -2.80 10.08 -7.80
N LEU A 244 -1.58 9.67 -7.52
CA LEU A 244 -0.41 9.96 -8.34
C LEU A 244 -0.25 8.87 -9.38
N CYS A 245 -0.16 9.29 -10.63
CA CYS A 245 0.16 8.46 -11.79
C CYS A 245 1.55 8.85 -12.27
N ILE A 246 2.45 7.89 -12.39
CA ILE A 246 3.80 8.10 -12.92
C ILE A 246 3.94 7.22 -14.16
N ASP A 247 4.06 7.84 -15.32
CA ASP A 247 4.41 7.15 -16.57
C ASP A 247 5.94 7.06 -16.66
N PHE A 248 6.50 5.86 -16.58
CA PHE A 248 7.95 5.66 -16.61
C PHE A 248 8.55 5.66 -18.03
N ASP A 249 7.73 5.57 -19.08
CA ASP A 249 8.21 5.70 -20.45
C ASP A 249 8.44 7.17 -20.81
N THR A 250 7.55 8.06 -20.34
CA THR A 250 7.64 9.51 -20.59
C THR A 250 8.22 10.30 -19.42
N LEU A 251 8.32 9.68 -18.24
CA LEU A 251 8.63 10.32 -16.95
C LEU A 251 7.64 11.42 -16.56
N GLU A 252 6.42 11.38 -17.10
CA GLU A 252 5.36 12.31 -16.74
C GLU A 252 4.71 11.89 -15.41
N MET A 253 4.53 12.87 -14.51
CA MET A 253 3.82 12.67 -13.24
C MET A 253 2.53 13.49 -13.26
N LYS A 254 1.41 12.82 -13.02
CA LYS A 254 0.08 13.43 -12.93
C LYS A 254 -0.52 13.14 -11.56
N VAL A 255 -1.16 14.15 -10.98
CA VAL A 255 -1.96 13.97 -9.77
C VAL A 255 -3.41 14.16 -10.17
N GLU A 256 -4.20 13.11 -10.02
CA GLU A 256 -5.63 13.10 -10.30
C GLU A 256 -6.39 13.29 -8.99
N ASP A 257 -7.28 14.28 -8.95
CA ASP A 257 -8.19 14.49 -7.83
C ASP A 257 -9.39 13.54 -7.93
N ILE A 258 -9.66 12.81 -6.86
CA ILE A 258 -10.75 11.85 -6.75
C ILE A 258 -11.82 12.44 -5.83
N LEU A 259 -12.93 12.82 -6.44
CA LEU A 259 -14.04 13.41 -5.69
C LEU A 259 -14.84 12.32 -4.98
N LYS A 260 -15.13 12.52 -3.69
CA LYS A 260 -16.08 11.68 -2.96
C LYS A 260 -17.46 11.86 -3.58
N ASN A 261 -17.97 10.83 -4.25
CA ASN A 261 -19.30 10.86 -4.86
C ASN A 261 -20.38 10.77 -3.76
N PRO A 262 -21.25 11.79 -3.60
CA PRO A 262 -22.30 11.79 -2.57
C PRO A 262 -23.36 10.70 -2.80
N ALA A 263 -23.49 10.18 -4.02
CA ALA A 263 -24.37 9.07 -4.38
C ALA A 263 -23.63 7.73 -4.49
N CYS A 264 -22.40 7.63 -3.96
CA CYS A 264 -21.62 6.40 -4.05
C CYS A 264 -22.34 5.26 -3.30
N PRO A 265 -22.67 4.13 -3.97
CA PRO A 265 -23.41 3.03 -3.34
C PRO A 265 -22.65 2.33 -2.22
N ALA A 266 -21.33 2.55 -2.12
CA ALA A 266 -20.48 1.93 -1.11
C ALA A 266 -20.25 2.82 0.12
N CYS A 267 -20.12 4.15 -0.05
CA CYS A 267 -19.68 5.03 1.03
C CYS A 267 -20.53 6.28 1.27
N SER A 268 -21.65 6.47 0.55
CA SER A 268 -22.53 7.63 0.73
C SER A 268 -23.06 7.75 2.16
N ASP A 269 -23.41 6.61 2.77
CA ASP A 269 -24.11 6.55 4.05
C ASP A 269 -23.15 6.62 5.25
N LEU A 270 -21.84 6.67 4.98
CA LEU A 270 -20.83 6.80 6.02
C LEU A 270 -20.64 8.27 6.36
N GLU A 271 -21.13 8.64 7.54
CA GLU A 271 -20.78 9.91 8.19
C GLU A 271 -19.28 9.98 8.46
N SER A 272 -18.71 11.18 8.32
CA SER A 272 -17.34 11.44 8.77
C SER A 272 -17.26 11.21 10.29
N PRO A 273 -16.23 10.52 10.80
CA PRO A 273 -15.99 10.43 12.23
C PRO A 273 -15.99 11.82 12.89
N GLN A 274 -16.56 11.96 14.09
CA GLN A 274 -16.62 13.25 14.82
C GLN A 274 -15.25 13.77 15.32
N THR A 275 -14.15 13.12 14.94
CA THR A 275 -12.80 13.61 15.20
C THR A 275 -12.48 14.83 14.34
N ALA A 276 -11.57 15.68 14.83
CA ALA A 276 -11.11 16.84 14.07
C ALA A 276 -10.68 16.40 12.65
N PRO A 277 -11.14 17.10 11.61
CA PRO A 277 -10.84 16.72 10.23
C PRO A 277 -9.33 16.68 10.02
N ILE A 278 -8.84 15.71 9.25
CA ILE A 278 -7.45 15.70 8.83
C ILE A 278 -7.22 16.95 7.97
N ILE A 279 -6.32 17.82 8.43
CA ILE A 279 -5.97 19.05 7.72
C ILE A 279 -5.30 18.63 6.41
N ARG A 280 -5.88 19.10 5.29
CA ARG A 280 -5.42 18.80 3.92
C ARG A 280 -4.24 19.68 3.53
#